data_AF-A0A6G2DFH6-F1
#
_entry.id   AF-A0A6G2DFH6-F1
#
_cell.length_a   1.000
_cell.length_b   1.000
_cell.length_c   1.000
_cell.angle_alpha   90.00
_cell.angle_beta   90.00
_cell.angle_gamma   90.00
#
_symmetry.space_group_name_H-M   'P 1'
#
loop_
_entity.id
_entity.type
_entity.pdbx_description
1 polymer ?
#
loop_
_entity_poly.entity_id
_entity_poly.type
_entity_poly.pdbx_seq_one_letter_code
_entity_poly.pdbx_strand_id
1 'polypeptide(L)'
;NEAQNNTKIKQVHVDGVLAGERGIGGLLAKADQSSITESSFKGRIVNTYETTDAYNIGGLVGHLTGKNASIAKSKATVTISSNTNRSDQTVGGLAGLV
;
A
#
# COMPACT_ATOMS: atom_id res chain seq x y z
N ASN A 1 -6.10 -0.26 -8.47
CA ASN A 1 -4.82 0.22 -9.04
C ASN A 1 -3.70 -0.75 -8.70
N GLU A 2 -3.28 -1.54 -9.69
CA GLU A 2 -2.23 -2.54 -9.55
C GLU A 2 -1.12 -2.25 -10.56
N ALA A 3 0.14 -2.48 -10.17
CA ALA A 3 1.28 -2.48 -11.07
C ALA A 3 1.72 -3.93 -11.33
N GLN A 4 1.89 -4.27 -12.60
CA GLN A 4 2.29 -5.60 -13.07
C GLN A 4 3.44 -5.49 -14.07
N ASN A 5 4.00 -6.64 -14.49
CA ASN A 5 4.93 -6.74 -15.62
C ASN A 5 6.19 -5.86 -15.50
N ASN A 6 6.90 -5.92 -14.37
CA ASN A 6 8.13 -5.13 -14.14
C ASN A 6 7.93 -3.62 -14.26
N THR A 7 6.77 -3.12 -13.84
CA THR A 7 6.53 -1.68 -13.74
C THR A 7 7.51 -1.07 -12.75
N LYS A 8 8.10 0.06 -13.13
CA LYS A 8 9.07 0.80 -12.31
C LYS A 8 8.46 2.12 -11.88
N ILE A 9 8.15 2.23 -10.60
CA ILE A 9 7.76 3.48 -9.96
C ILE A 9 9.01 4.11 -9.37
N LYS A 10 9.36 5.30 -9.85
CA LYS A 10 10.56 6.01 -9.44
C LYS A 10 10.27 7.48 -9.22
N GLN A 11 10.77 8.03 -8.12
CA GLN A 11 10.67 9.46 -7.80
C GLN A 11 9.22 9.98 -7.83
N VAL A 12 8.28 9.13 -7.40
CA VAL A 12 6.87 9.51 -7.27
C VAL A 12 6.62 9.95 -5.84
N HIS A 13 6.06 11.14 -5.68
CA HIS A 13 5.78 11.75 -4.39
C HIS A 13 4.30 12.11 -4.33
N VAL A 14 3.58 11.50 -3.39
CA VAL A 14 2.15 11.71 -3.22
C VAL A 14 1.88 12.26 -1.82
N ASP A 15 1.14 13.36 -1.76
CA ASP A 15 0.61 13.93 -0.54
C ASP A 15 -0.92 13.89 -0.59
N GLY A 16 -1.58 13.32 0.42
CA GLY A 16 -3.04 13.32 0.42
C GLY A 16 -3.75 12.45 1.45
N VAL A 17 -5.08 12.38 1.28
CA VAL A 17 -5.96 11.53 2.09
C VAL A 17 -6.57 10.48 1.18
N LEU A 18 -6.39 9.22 1.54
CA LEU A 18 -6.95 8.07 0.83
C LEU A 18 -7.97 7.41 1.75
N ALA A 19 -9.17 7.16 1.22
CA ALA A 19 -10.21 6.40 1.89
C ALA A 19 -10.68 5.29 0.96
N GLY A 20 -10.88 4.10 1.51
CA GLY A 20 -11.35 2.95 0.74
C GLY A 20 -11.70 1.79 1.63
N GLU A 21 -12.46 0.84 1.07
CA GLU A 21 -12.84 -0.38 1.79
C GLU A 21 -11.76 -1.46 1.73
N ARG A 22 -11.01 -1.53 0.61
CA ARG A 22 -10.09 -2.64 0.34
C ARG A 22 -8.84 -2.18 -0.39
N GLY A 23 -7.72 -2.85 -0.11
CA GLY A 23 -6.50 -2.77 -0.93
C GLY A 23 -5.96 -1.36 -1.06
N ILE A 24 -5.65 -0.69 0.04
CA ILE A 24 -5.19 0.71 0.00
C ILE A 24 -3.67 0.76 0.05
N GLY A 25 -3.06 1.49 -0.87
CA GLY A 25 -1.69 1.91 -0.74
C GLY A 25 -1.50 3.34 -1.23
N GLY A 26 -0.57 4.05 -0.60
CA GLY A 26 -0.26 5.44 -0.93
C GLY A 26 0.08 5.67 -2.41
N LEU A 27 0.71 4.68 -3.05
CA LEU A 27 1.06 4.68 -4.48
C LEU A 27 0.30 3.60 -5.25
N LEU A 28 0.17 2.40 -4.69
CA LEU A 28 -0.44 1.24 -5.37
C LEU A 28 -1.25 0.39 -4.39
N ALA A 29 -2.38 -0.16 -4.83
CA ALA A 29 -3.08 -1.19 -4.08
C ALA A 29 -2.28 -2.50 -4.05
N LYS A 30 -1.67 -2.85 -5.19
CA LYS A 30 -0.87 -4.05 -5.36
C LYS A 30 0.29 -3.79 -6.33
N ALA A 31 1.47 -4.33 -6.01
CA ALA A 31 2.65 -4.32 -6.87
C ALA A 31 3.12 -5.77 -7.08
N ASP A 32 2.84 -6.29 -8.27
CA ASP A 32 3.23 -7.64 -8.69
C ASP A 32 4.43 -7.57 -9.64
N GLN A 33 5.52 -8.24 -9.28
CA GLN A 33 6.79 -8.21 -10.01
C GLN A 33 7.28 -6.78 -10.32
N SER A 34 6.96 -5.80 -9.48
CA SER A 34 7.16 -4.37 -9.78
C SER A 34 7.95 -3.66 -8.67
N SER A 35 8.73 -2.64 -9.04
CA SER A 35 9.61 -1.96 -8.09
C SER A 35 9.19 -0.51 -7.81
N ILE A 36 9.34 -0.11 -6.55
CA ILE A 36 9.10 1.25 -6.06
C ILE A 36 10.42 1.77 -5.51
N THR A 37 10.94 2.84 -6.10
CA THR A 37 12.26 3.38 -5.75
C THR A 37 12.21 4.89 -5.55
N GLU A 38 12.92 5.38 -4.54
CA GLU A 38 13.06 6.83 -4.28
C GLU A 38 11.73 7.57 -4.23
N SER A 39 10.67 6.90 -3.79
CA SER A 39 9.30 7.40 -3.82
C SER A 39 8.80 7.66 -2.41
N SER A 40 7.78 8.51 -2.28
CA SER A 40 7.20 8.79 -0.97
C SER A 40 5.69 8.97 -0.99
N PHE A 41 5.08 8.57 0.11
CA PHE A 41 3.71 8.92 0.44
C PHE A 41 3.67 9.65 1.77
N LYS A 42 2.93 10.75 1.84
CA LYS A 42 2.64 11.42 3.09
C LYS A 42 1.16 11.79 3.19
N GLY A 43 0.58 11.55 4.36
CA GLY A 43 -0.81 11.92 4.63
C GLY A 43 -1.58 10.88 5.43
N ARG A 44 -2.83 10.62 5.06
CA ARG A 44 -3.74 9.79 5.87
C ARG A 44 -4.41 8.70 5.05
N ILE A 45 -4.47 7.49 5.59
CA ILE A 45 -5.24 6.38 5.03
C ILE A 45 -6.37 6.02 6.01
N VAL A 46 -7.60 5.89 5.51
CA VAL A 46 -8.80 5.58 6.29
C VAL A 46 -9.51 4.35 5.72
N ASN A 47 -9.69 3.32 6.56
CA ASN A 47 -10.42 2.10 6.29
C ASN A 47 -11.29 1.72 7.50
N THR A 48 -12.36 2.46 7.72
CA THR A 48 -13.28 2.24 8.85
C THR A 48 -14.54 1.51 8.42
N TYR A 49 -14.44 0.67 7.39
CA TYR A 49 -15.56 -0.08 6.86
C TYR A 49 -15.66 -1.43 7.57
N GLU A 50 -16.87 -1.78 7.99
CA GLU A 50 -17.16 -3.09 8.58
C GLU A 50 -17.25 -4.13 7.46
N THR A 51 -16.11 -4.73 7.10
CA THR A 51 -16.02 -5.76 6.07
C THR A 51 -15.38 -7.04 6.63
N THR A 52 -15.88 -8.18 6.18
CA THR A 52 -15.34 -9.50 6.50
C THR A 52 -14.44 -10.03 5.38
N ASP A 53 -14.21 -9.24 4.34
CA ASP A 53 -13.36 -9.65 3.24
C ASP A 53 -11.89 -9.40 3.53
N ALA A 54 -11.01 -10.21 2.96
CA ALA A 54 -9.58 -9.99 3.03
C ALA A 54 -9.19 -8.66 2.35
N TYR A 55 -8.33 -7.90 3.02
CA TYR A 55 -7.74 -6.68 2.51
C TYR A 55 -6.30 -6.49 3.01
N ASN A 56 -5.52 -5.70 2.25
CA ASN A 56 -4.17 -5.33 2.62
C ASN A 56 -4.02 -3.81 2.50
N ILE A 57 -3.56 -3.17 3.57
CA ILE A 57 -3.36 -1.72 3.63
C ILE A 57 -1.90 -1.41 3.93
N GLY A 58 -1.29 -0.60 3.08
CA GLY A 58 0.10 -0.18 3.27
C GLY A 58 0.29 1.32 3.08
N GLY A 59 1.28 1.89 3.76
CA GLY A 59 1.63 3.30 3.59
C GLY A 59 2.06 3.64 2.16
N LEU A 60 2.85 2.78 1.49
CA LEU A 60 3.21 2.92 0.07
C LEU A 60 2.43 1.96 -0.82
N VAL A 61 2.36 0.69 -0.44
CA VAL A 61 1.71 -0.36 -1.23
C VAL A 61 0.88 -1.30 -0.37
N GLY A 62 -0.35 -1.58 -0.79
CA GLY A 62 -1.22 -2.52 -0.07
C GLY A 62 -0.65 -3.94 -0.05
N HIS A 63 -0.29 -4.47 -1.21
CA HIS A 63 0.26 -5.83 -1.36
C HIS A 63 1.47 -5.83 -2.29
N LEU A 64 2.65 -6.17 -1.78
CA LEU A 64 3.89 -6.33 -2.54
C LEU A 64 4.08 -7.83 -2.81
N THR A 65 4.18 -8.26 -4.06
CA THR A 65 4.30 -9.68 -4.38
C THR A 65 5.10 -9.95 -5.65
N GLY A 66 5.61 -11.17 -5.77
CA GLY A 66 6.45 -11.59 -6.89
C GLY A 66 7.94 -11.34 -6.66
N LYS A 67 8.76 -12.17 -7.30
CA LYS A 67 10.22 -12.26 -7.03
C LYS A 67 10.99 -10.95 -7.27
N ASN A 68 10.53 -10.13 -8.21
CA ASN A 68 11.19 -8.88 -8.58
C ASN A 68 10.61 -7.66 -7.83
N ALA A 69 9.60 -7.88 -6.99
CA ALA A 69 8.96 -6.79 -6.28
C ALA A 69 9.87 -6.25 -5.18
N SER A 70 10.05 -4.95 -5.14
CA SER A 70 10.98 -4.31 -4.23
C SER A 70 10.58 -2.88 -3.90
N ILE A 71 10.90 -2.46 -2.68
CA ILE A 71 10.80 -1.08 -2.23
C ILE A 71 12.20 -0.66 -1.79
N ALA A 72 12.78 0.35 -2.42
CA ALA A 72 14.11 0.83 -2.09
C ALA A 72 14.15 2.34 -1.93
N LYS A 73 14.87 2.83 -0.91
CA LYS A 73 15.06 4.26 -0.63
C LYS A 73 13.75 5.08 -0.61
N SER A 74 12.65 4.43 -0.22
CA SER A 74 11.31 5.03 -0.26
C SER A 74 10.81 5.26 1.16
N LYS A 75 9.91 6.23 1.33
CA LYS A 75 9.46 6.70 2.65
C LYS A 75 7.95 6.84 2.71
N ALA A 76 7.34 6.30 3.76
CA ALA A 76 5.97 6.60 4.13
C ALA A 76 5.94 7.51 5.37
N THR A 77 5.15 8.57 5.34
CA THR A 77 4.81 9.40 6.52
C THR A 77 3.30 9.47 6.60
N VAL A 78 2.72 8.41 7.16
CA VAL A 78 1.28 8.17 7.08
C VAL A 78 0.67 7.99 8.46
N THR A 79 -0.53 8.54 8.65
CA THR A 79 -1.45 8.13 9.70
C THR A 79 -2.45 7.14 9.12
N ILE A 80 -2.52 5.93 9.66
CA ILE A 80 -3.46 4.89 9.21
C ILE A 80 -4.51 4.69 10.29
N SER A 81 -5.79 4.79 9.92
CA SER A 81 -6.92 4.41 10.75
C SER A 81 -7.68 3.30 10.04
N SER A 82 -7.72 2.11 10.62
CA SER A 82 -8.26 0.90 10.01
C SER A 82 -9.02 0.07 11.05
N ASN A 83 -10.05 -0.68 10.62
CA ASN A 83 -10.70 -1.69 11.46
C ASN A 83 -10.47 -3.11 10.89
N THR A 84 -9.64 -3.91 11.56
CA THR A 84 -9.38 -5.31 11.21
C THR A 84 -10.33 -6.23 11.99
N ASN A 85 -11.34 -6.74 11.31
CA ASN A 85 -12.35 -7.65 11.85
C ASN A 85 -11.99 -9.14 11.66
N ARG A 86 -10.97 -9.44 10.84
CA ARG A 86 -10.48 -10.81 10.61
C ARG A 86 -8.95 -10.89 10.61
N SER A 87 -8.45 -12.09 10.87
CA SER A 87 -7.00 -12.36 10.97
C SER A 87 -6.25 -12.32 9.63
N ASP A 88 -6.97 -12.37 8.50
CA ASP A 88 -6.43 -12.28 7.14
C ASP A 88 -6.42 -10.85 6.58
N GLN A 89 -6.74 -9.86 7.42
CA GLN A 89 -6.67 -8.43 7.09
C GLN A 89 -5.37 -7.84 7.62
N THR A 90 -4.58 -7.22 6.74
CA THR A 90 -3.24 -6.72 7.07
C THR A 90 -3.14 -5.20 6.97
N VAL A 91 -2.42 -4.60 7.90
CA VAL A 91 -2.15 -3.16 7.93
C VAL A 91 -0.68 -2.94 8.28
N GLY A 92 0.04 -2.26 7.39
CA GLY A 92 1.45 -1.97 7.58
C GLY A 92 1.83 -0.53 7.23
N GLY A 93 2.79 0.01 7.98
CA GLY A 93 3.21 1.41 7.80
C GLY A 93 3.91 1.70 6.47
N LEU A 94 4.50 0.68 5.83
CA LEU A 94 5.21 0.80 4.54
C LEU A 94 4.56 -0.07 3.45
N ALA A 95 4.42 -1.37 3.73
CA ALA A 95 3.68 -2.33 2.91
C ALA A 95 2.69 -3.07 3.80
N GLY A 96 1.50 -3.41 3.28
CA GLY A 96 0.48 -4.14 4.05
C GLY A 96 0.77 -5.64 4.12
N LEU A 97 0.78 -6.28 2.96
CA LEU A 97 1.14 -7.69 2.79
C LEU A 97 2.37 -7.80 1.89
N VAL A 98 3.27 -8.73 2.22
CA VAL A 98 4.54 -9.00 1.51
C VAL A 98 4.72 -10.50 1.34
#